data_AF-A0A936MP21-F1
#
_entry.id   AF-A0A936MP21-F1
#
_cell.length_a   1.000
_cell.length_b   1.000
_cell.length_c   1.000
_cell.angle_alpha   90.00
_cell.angle_beta   90.00
_cell.angle_gamma   90.00
#
_symmetry.space_group_name_H-M   'P 1'
#
loop_
_entity.id
_entity.type
_entity.pdbx_description
1 polymer ?
#
loop_
_entity_poly.entity_id
_entity_poly.type
_entity_poly.pdbx_seq_one_letter_code
_entity_poly.pdbx_strand_id
1 'polypeptide(L)' 'MKFDPGTNLVEVHVSRLRDKLGEFSWMIETVRGVGYRLRAERGA' A
#
# COMPACT_ATOMS: atom_id res chain seq x y z
N MET A 1 -15.38 7.04 11.52
CA MET A 1 -14.04 6.44 11.52
C MET A 1 -13.03 7.58 11.42
N LYS A 2 -12.27 7.83 12.50
CA LYS A 2 -11.24 8.88 12.53
C LYS A 2 -9.95 8.25 11.99
N PHE A 3 -9.48 8.72 10.84
CA PHE A 3 -8.11 8.49 10.39
C PHE A 3 -7.23 9.39 11.26
N ASP A 4 -6.31 8.81 12.03
CA ASP A 4 -5.34 9.56 12.84
C ASP A 4 -4.06 9.74 12.00
N PRO A 5 -3.86 10.90 11.33
CA PRO A 5 -2.75 11.13 10.41
C PRO A 5 -1.38 11.16 11.09
N GLY A 6 -1.31 11.14 12.42
CA GLY A 6 -0.06 11.08 13.17
C GLY A 6 0.55 9.67 13.28
N THR A 7 -0.21 8.64 12.88
CA THR A 7 0.25 7.25 12.98
C THR A 7 0.56 6.69 11.60
N ASN A 8 1.85 6.56 11.29
CA ASN A 8 2.38 5.88 10.09
C ASN A 8 2.09 4.36 10.09
N LEU A 9 1.13 3.88 10.89
CA LEU A 9 0.77 2.47 11.01
C LEU A 9 0.35 1.88 9.67
N VAL A 10 -0.43 2.63 8.88
CA VAL A 10 -0.83 2.19 7.54
C VAL A 10 0.39 1.95 6.66
N GLU A 11 1.35 2.88 6.66
CA GLU A 11 2.59 2.75 5.90
C GLU A 11 3.43 1.55 6.36
N VAL A 12 3.56 1.35 7.68
CA VAL A 12 4.26 0.19 8.26
C VAL A 12 3.61 -1.12 7.85
N HIS A 13 2.28 -1.21 7.92
CA HIS A 13 1.55 -2.41 7.52
C HIS A 13 1.63 -2.67 6.02
N VAL A 14 1.52 -1.63 5.20
CA VAL A 14 1.66 -1.75 3.74
C VAL A 14 3.08 -2.17 3.35
N SER A 15 4.10 -1.64 4.01
CA SER A 15 5.50 -2.05 3.79
C SER A 15 5.70 -3.54 4.09
N ARG A 16 5.31 -3.98 5.29
CA ARG A 16 5.35 -5.41 5.68
C ARG A 16 4.52 -6.30 4.77
N LEU A 17 3.40 -5.82 4.27
CA LEU A 17 2.55 -6.55 3.34
C LEU A 17 3.25 -6.71 1.98
N ARG A 18 3.88 -5.65 1.46
CA ARG A 18 4.68 -5.72 0.22
C ARG A 18 5.85 -6.69 0.36
N ASP A 19 6.53 -6.70 1.50
CA ASP A 19 7.61 -7.65 1.78
C ASP A 19 7.10 -9.10 1.70
N LYS A 20 5.94 -9.38 2.30
CA LYS A 20 5.30 -10.70 2.26
C LYS A 20 4.81 -11.09 0.86
N LEU A 21 4.41 -10.12 0.05
CA LEU A 21 4.00 -10.35 -1.33
C LEU A 21 5.19 -10.62 -2.26
N GLY A 22 6.39 -10.17 -1.91
CA GLY A 22 7.61 -10.38 -2.68
C GLY A 22 7.46 -9.89 -4.13
N GLU A 23 7.50 -10.82 -5.07
CA GLU A 23 7.34 -10.57 -6.50
C GLU A 23 6.00 -9.94 -6.85
N PHE A 24 4.97 -10.10 -6.00
CA PHE A 24 3.64 -9.54 -6.19
C PHE A 24 3.42 -8.17 -5.53
N SER A 25 4.48 -7.57 -4.96
CA SER A 25 4.41 -6.25 -4.31
C SER A 25 3.86 -5.13 -5.22
N TRP A 26 4.02 -5.27 -6.54
CA TRP A 26 3.44 -4.37 -7.55
C TRP A 26 1.91 -4.30 -7.53
N MET A 27 1.22 -5.28 -6.93
CA MET A 27 -0.23 -5.24 -6.76
C MET A 27 -0.65 -4.09 -5.85
N ILE A 28 0.20 -3.60 -4.94
CA ILE A 28 -0.11 -2.48 -4.07
C ILE A 28 0.53 -1.20 -4.61
N GLU A 29 -0.29 -0.33 -5.17
CA GLU A 29 0.11 0.96 -5.71
C GLU A 29 -0.09 2.07 -4.69
N THR A 30 0.86 3.01 -4.61
CA THR A 30 0.71 4.22 -3.80
C THR A 30 0.16 5.35 -4.67
N VAL A 31 -1.01 5.87 -4.32
CA VAL A 31 -1.64 7.04 -4.94
C VAL A 31 -1.33 8.26 -4.09
N ARG A 32 -0.42 9.11 -4.55
CA ARG A 32 0.04 10.30 -3.81
C ARG A 32 -1.13 11.21 -3.45
N GLY A 33 -1.17 11.64 -2.19
CA GLY A 33 -2.24 12.50 -1.65
C GLY A 33 -3.57 11.80 -1.41
N VAL A 34 -3.67 10.49 -1.68
CA VAL A 34 -4.92 9.71 -1.53
C VAL A 34 -4.72 8.48 -0.63
N GLY A 35 -3.70 7.66 -0.90
CA GLY A 35 -3.46 6.42 -0.13
C GLY A 35 -2.91 5.29 -0.99
N TYR A 36 -3.49 4.09 -0.86
CA TYR A 36 -3.04 2.89 -1.57
C TYR A 36 -4.18 2.25 -2.36
N ARG A 37 -3.85 1.62 -3.49
CA ARG A 37 -4.80 0.90 -4.37
C ARG A 37 -4.26 -0.48 -4.71
N LEU A 38 -5.15 -1.47 -4.84
CA LEU A 38 -4.80 -2.78 -5.38
C LEU A 38 -4.95 -2.81 -6.90
N ARG A 39 -3.96 -3.38 -7.60
CA ARG A 39 -3.94 -3.62 -9.05
C ARG A 39 -3.99 -5.11 -9.35
N ALA A 40 -4.81 -5.49 -10.32
CA ALA A 40 -4.93 -6.87 -10.78
C ALA A 40 -3.87 -7.26 -11.83
N GLU A 41 -3.32 -6.27 -12.54
CA GLU A 41 -2.37 -6.48 -13.64
C GLU A 41 -1.11 -5.62 -13.42
N ARG A 42 0.07 -6.20 -13.72
CA ARG A 42 1.29 -5.39 -13.85
C ARG A 42 1.03 -4.43 -14.99
N GLY A 43 1.27 -3.13 -14.78
CA GLY A 43 0.99 -2.11 -15.78
C GLY A 43 1.42 -2.56 -17.18
N ALA A 44 0.51 -2.41 -18.14
CA ALA A 44 0.80 -2.59 -19.56
C ALA A 44 1.99 -1.73 -20.00
#